data_AF-A0A6N8BEX5-F1
#
_entry.id   AF-A0A6N8BEX5-F1
#
_cell.length_a   1.000
_cell.length_b   1.000
_cell.length_c   1.000
_cell.angle_alpha   90.00
_cell.angle_beta   90.00
_cell.angle_gamma   90.00
#
_symmetry.space_group_name_H-M   'P 1'
#
loop_
_entity.id
_entity.type
_entity.pdbx_description
1 polymer ?
#
loop_
_entity_poly.entity_id
_entity_poly.type
_entity_poly.pdbx_seq_one_letter_code
_entity_poly.pdbx_strand_id
1 'polypeptide(L)'
;MSCRNETTNQVMTAVAEIRVSVVSDEYRLQDIIAAKLDEYGIHYDKEYKLAPRSRIDFLAAGGIGIEVKKGKPYSRQVIDQLAKYTSFPEIKTVILVVERNLDIPKEINGKPCYSFGLNKLWGIAL
;
A
#
# COMPACT_ATOMS: atom_id res chain seq x y z
N MET A 1 20.03 0.37 7.88
CA MET A 1 19.02 -0.63 7.43
C MET A 1 17.91 -0.88 8.46
N SER A 2 18.17 -0.77 9.78
CA SER A 2 17.18 -1.06 10.84
C SER A 2 15.92 -0.16 10.81
N CYS A 3 16.07 1.16 10.70
CA CYS A 3 14.94 2.10 10.80
C CYS A 3 13.92 1.98 9.66
N ARG A 4 14.34 1.62 8.44
CA ARG A 4 13.41 1.49 7.30
C ARG A 4 12.47 0.30 7.47
N ASN A 5 13.01 -0.85 7.91
CA ASN A 5 12.18 -2.02 8.16
C ASN A 5 11.20 -1.77 9.30
N GLU A 6 11.59 -0.98 10.29
CA GLU A 6 10.72 -0.51 11.36
C GLU A 6 9.58 0.37 10.84
N THR A 7 9.87 1.37 9.98
CA THR A 7 8.82 2.19 9.36
C THR A 7 7.89 1.37 8.46
N THR A 8 8.41 0.42 7.67
CA THR A 8 7.58 -0.49 6.87
C THR A 8 6.65 -1.31 7.77
N ASN A 9 7.16 -1.83 8.89
CA ASN A 9 6.35 -2.55 9.85
C ASN A 9 5.27 -1.66 10.48
N GLN A 10 5.61 -0.42 10.86
CA GLN A 10 4.64 0.55 11.38
C GLN A 10 3.53 0.86 10.37
N VAL A 11 3.86 1.07 9.09
CA VAL A 11 2.87 1.27 8.03
C VAL A 11 1.98 0.04 7.88
N MET A 12 2.56 -1.17 7.85
CA MET A 12 1.79 -2.40 7.78
C MET A 12 0.87 -2.58 8.99
N THR A 13 1.34 -2.26 10.20
CA THR A 13 0.52 -2.30 11.42
C THR A 13 -0.63 -1.30 11.36
N ALA A 14 -0.37 -0.05 10.97
CA ALA A 14 -1.40 0.98 10.85
C ALA A 14 -2.49 0.59 9.84
N VAL A 15 -2.09 0.07 8.67
CA VAL A 15 -3.02 -0.44 7.65
C VAL A 15 -3.77 -1.67 8.16
N ALA A 16 -3.14 -2.50 8.99
CA ALA A 16 -3.76 -3.71 9.54
C ALA A 16 -4.90 -3.46 10.53
N GLU A 17 -5.02 -2.26 11.09
CA GLU A 17 -6.12 -1.92 12.00
C GLU A 17 -7.37 -1.41 11.27
N ILE A 18 -7.30 -1.23 9.96
CA ILE A 18 -8.38 -0.65 9.16
C ILE A 18 -9.57 -1.63 9.08
N ARG A 19 -10.74 -1.14 9.52
CA ARG A 19 -12.02 -1.85 9.39
C ARG A 19 -12.90 -1.14 8.37
N VAL A 20 -13.26 -1.85 7.31
CA VAL A 20 -13.98 -1.29 6.16
C VAL A 20 -15.24 -2.09 5.92
N SER A 21 -16.39 -1.43 5.88
CA SER A 21 -17.63 -2.04 5.40
C SER A 21 -17.58 -2.18 3.88
N VAL A 22 -18.30 -3.17 3.33
CA VAL A 22 -18.31 -3.60 1.91
C VAL A 22 -18.59 -2.48 0.88
N VAL A 23 -18.96 -1.27 1.31
CA VAL A 23 -19.37 -0.15 0.45
C VAL A 23 -18.32 0.97 0.35
N SER A 24 -17.06 0.73 0.70
CA SER A 24 -16.03 1.77 0.53
C SER A 24 -15.52 1.79 -0.92
N ASP A 25 -15.51 2.97 -1.55
CA ASP A 25 -14.76 3.21 -2.78
C ASP A 25 -13.27 3.43 -2.47
N GLU A 26 -12.42 3.47 -3.51
CA GLU A 26 -10.97 3.64 -3.33
C GLU A 26 -10.63 4.96 -2.64
N TYR A 27 -11.35 6.05 -2.93
CA TYR A 27 -11.14 7.35 -2.29
C TYR A 27 -11.41 7.31 -0.79
N ARG A 28 -12.54 6.72 -0.38
CA ARG A 28 -12.88 6.50 1.03
C ARG A 28 -11.85 5.63 1.73
N LEU A 29 -11.37 4.58 1.06
CA LEU A 29 -10.33 3.72 1.62
C LEU A 29 -9.01 4.47 1.79
N GLN A 30 -8.63 5.31 0.82
CA GLN A 30 -7.48 6.19 0.94
C GLN A 30 -7.64 7.16 2.14
N ASP A 31 -8.82 7.74 2.36
CA ASP A 31 -9.05 8.62 3.52
C ASP A 31 -8.92 7.89 4.85
N ILE A 32 -9.37 6.63 4.92
CA ILE A 32 -9.21 5.79 6.12
C ILE A 32 -7.72 5.45 6.35
N ILE A 33 -6.98 5.12 5.29
CA ILE A 33 -5.53 4.89 5.37
C ILE A 33 -4.81 6.14 5.85
N ALA A 34 -5.12 7.29 5.28
CA ALA A 34 -4.56 8.59 5.66
C ALA A 34 -4.76 8.85 7.17
N ALA A 35 -6.00 8.73 7.66
CA ALA A 35 -6.31 8.90 9.08
C ALA A 35 -5.54 7.93 9.98
N LYS A 36 -5.34 6.68 9.55
CA LYS A 36 -4.54 5.70 10.30
C LYS A 36 -3.05 6.02 10.28
N LEU A 37 -2.50 6.50 9.17
CA LEU A 37 -1.12 6.95 9.13
C LEU A 37 -0.91 8.16 10.05
N ASP A 38 -1.88 9.10 10.08
CA ASP A 38 -1.87 10.26 10.99
C ASP A 38 -1.94 9.83 12.47
N GLU A 39 -2.79 8.87 12.82
CA GLU A 39 -2.89 8.30 14.18
C GLU A 39 -1.56 7.70 14.66
N TYR A 40 -0.80 7.08 13.76
CA TYR A 40 0.53 6.52 14.03
C TYR A 40 1.66 7.55 13.93
N GLY A 41 1.37 8.81 13.59
CA GLY A 41 2.38 9.86 13.39
C GLY A 41 3.30 9.61 12.18
N ILE A 42 2.85 8.85 11.18
CA ILE A 42 3.62 8.52 9.99
C ILE A 42 3.45 9.62 8.95
N HIS A 43 4.54 10.29 8.56
CA HIS A 43 4.50 11.30 7.52
C HIS A 43 4.28 10.67 6.12
N TYR A 44 3.43 11.29 5.31
CA TYR A 44 3.16 10.86 3.94
C TYR A 44 2.79 12.03 3.02
N ASP A 45 3.04 11.84 1.72
CA ASP A 45 2.45 12.63 0.65
C ASP A 45 1.34 11.81 -0.03
N LYS A 46 0.10 12.29 0.00
CA LYS A 46 -1.02 11.68 -0.72
C LYS A 46 -1.00 12.10 -2.19
N GLU A 47 -1.39 11.18 -3.07
CA GLU A 47 -1.43 11.39 -4.52
C GLU A 47 -0.08 11.83 -5.12
N TYR A 48 1.02 11.23 -4.61
CA TYR A 48 2.38 11.60 -4.96
C TYR A 48 2.68 11.36 -6.45
N LYS A 49 3.16 12.41 -7.13
CA LYS A 49 3.49 12.37 -8.56
C LYS A 49 4.92 11.86 -8.77
N LEU A 50 5.05 10.62 -9.23
CA LEU A 50 6.34 10.02 -9.60
C LEU A 50 6.85 10.50 -10.97
N ALA A 51 5.92 10.74 -11.90
CA ALA A 51 6.20 11.22 -13.25
C ALA A 51 4.93 11.81 -13.88
N PRO A 52 4.99 12.45 -15.07
CA PRO A 52 3.79 12.84 -15.80
C PRO A 52 2.85 11.65 -15.98
N ARG A 53 1.59 11.80 -15.55
CA ARG A 53 0.56 10.74 -15.56
C ARG A 53 0.93 9.47 -14.79
N SER A 54 1.86 9.57 -13.83
CA SER A 54 2.22 8.47 -12.93
C SER A 54 2.13 8.97 -11.50
N ARG A 55 1.09 8.53 -10.80
CA ARG A 55 0.79 8.91 -9.42
C ARG A 55 0.62 7.64 -8.61
N ILE A 56 1.28 7.58 -7.46
CA ILE A 56 1.01 6.57 -6.44
C ILE A 56 0.11 7.18 -5.38
N ASP A 57 -0.77 6.38 -4.77
CA ASP A 57 -1.76 6.92 -3.82
C ASP A 57 -1.09 7.55 -2.59
N PHE A 58 0.00 6.96 -2.09
CA PHE A 58 0.80 7.55 -1.03
C PHE A 58 2.29 7.30 -1.22
N LEU A 59 3.10 8.28 -0.82
CA LEU A 59 4.51 8.11 -0.53
C LEU A 59 4.75 8.41 0.95
N ALA A 60 4.90 7.37 1.77
CA ALA A 60 5.19 7.48 3.18
C ALA A 60 6.71 7.57 3.46
N ALA A 61 7.05 8.01 4.67
CA ALA A 61 8.41 8.15 5.16
C ALA A 61 9.29 6.91 4.85
N GLY A 62 10.55 7.14 4.49
CA GLY A 62 11.48 6.06 4.13
C GLY A 62 11.32 5.53 2.70
N GLY A 63 10.49 6.15 1.87
CA GLY A 63 10.28 5.79 0.46
C GLY A 63 9.31 4.63 0.30
N ILE A 64 8.31 4.53 1.18
CA ILE A 64 7.31 3.46 1.15
C ILE A 64 6.15 3.93 0.28
N GLY A 65 6.00 3.33 -0.89
CA GLY A 65 4.85 3.54 -1.75
C GLY A 65 3.65 2.72 -1.28
N ILE A 66 2.46 3.32 -1.21
CA ILE A 66 1.22 2.59 -0.90
C ILE A 66 0.27 2.78 -2.10
N GLU A 67 -0.21 1.68 -2.67
CA GLU A 67 -1.20 1.67 -3.76
C GLU A 67 -2.45 0.93 -3.28
N VAL A 68 -3.62 1.50 -3.53
CA VAL A 68 -4.91 1.02 -3.05
C VAL A 68 -5.74 0.53 -4.24
N LYS A 69 -6.29 -0.68 -4.14
CA LYS A 69 -7.17 -1.26 -5.18
C LYS A 69 -8.43 -1.89 -4.59
N LYS A 70 -9.58 -1.60 -5.19
CA LYS A 70 -10.86 -2.23 -4.83
C LYS A 70 -11.08 -3.58 -5.55
N GLY A 71 -11.89 -4.45 -4.94
CA GLY A 71 -12.37 -5.67 -5.57
C GLY A 71 -11.25 -6.69 -5.81
N LYS A 72 -11.30 -7.34 -6.99
CA LYS A 72 -10.29 -8.30 -7.43
C LYS A 72 -9.61 -7.75 -8.70
N PRO A 73 -8.62 -6.85 -8.55
CA PRO A 73 -7.95 -6.27 -9.71
C PRO A 73 -7.21 -7.37 -10.49
N TYR A 74 -7.00 -7.14 -11.79
CA TYR A 74 -6.30 -8.11 -12.62
C TYR A 74 -4.82 -8.13 -12.24
N SER A 75 -4.33 -9.28 -11.77
CA SER A 75 -2.99 -9.42 -11.16
C SER A 75 -1.87 -8.90 -12.06
N ARG A 76 -1.92 -9.18 -13.35
CA ARG A 76 -0.89 -8.72 -14.30
C ARG A 76 -0.83 -7.20 -14.41
N GLN A 77 -1.98 -6.54 -14.48
CA GLN A 77 -2.05 -5.07 -14.56
C GLN A 77 -1.50 -4.43 -13.28
N VAL A 78 -1.81 -5.03 -12.12
CA VAL A 78 -1.25 -4.57 -10.84
C VAL A 78 0.25 -4.75 -10.82
N ILE A 79 0.78 -5.91 -11.21
CA ILE A 79 2.23 -6.16 -11.23
C ILE A 79 2.94 -5.20 -12.20
N ASP A 80 2.40 -4.96 -13.39
CA ASP A 80 2.97 -4.01 -14.35
C ASP A 80 2.98 -2.57 -13.80
N GLN A 81 1.92 -2.18 -13.08
CA GLN A 81 1.84 -0.88 -12.42
C GLN A 81 2.87 -0.76 -11.28
N LEU A 82 2.97 -1.77 -10.42
CA LEU A 82 3.97 -1.82 -9.34
C LEU A 82 5.40 -1.87 -9.90
N ALA A 83 5.64 -2.55 -11.03
CA ALA A 83 6.92 -2.54 -11.73
C ALA A 83 7.28 -1.12 -12.22
N LYS A 84 6.30 -0.38 -12.75
CA LYS A 84 6.51 1.02 -13.11
C LYS A 84 6.88 1.85 -11.89
N TYR A 85 6.19 1.71 -10.77
CA TYR A 85 6.50 2.48 -9.54
C TYR A 85 7.86 2.12 -8.96
N THR A 86 8.18 0.83 -8.87
CA THR A 86 9.46 0.34 -8.34
C THR A 86 10.64 0.68 -9.25
N SER A 87 10.43 1.17 -10.48
CA SER A 87 11.51 1.74 -11.30
C SER A 87 12.03 3.10 -10.77
N PHE A 88 11.20 3.85 -10.03
CA PHE A 88 11.55 5.20 -9.55
C PHE A 88 12.39 5.16 -8.26
N PRO A 89 13.48 5.93 -8.16
CA PRO A 89 14.40 5.89 -7.02
C PRO A 89 13.76 6.29 -5.69
N GLU A 90 12.70 7.09 -5.69
CA GLU A 90 11.91 7.53 -4.53
C GLU A 90 11.25 6.34 -3.83
N ILE A 91 10.79 5.35 -4.60
CA ILE A 91 10.23 4.11 -4.08
C ILE A 91 11.37 3.21 -3.63
N LYS A 92 11.35 2.79 -2.36
CA LYS A 92 12.26 1.80 -1.77
C LYS A 92 11.53 0.51 -1.40
N THR A 93 10.22 0.58 -1.20
CA THR A 93 9.33 -0.52 -0.86
C THR A 93 7.94 -0.16 -1.36
N VAL A 94 7.14 -1.15 -1.78
CA VAL A 94 5.74 -0.91 -2.14
C VAL A 94 4.81 -1.83 -1.33
N ILE A 95 3.71 -1.27 -0.89
CA ILE A 95 2.64 -1.98 -0.19
C ILE A 95 1.38 -1.81 -1.03
N LEU A 96 0.88 -2.91 -1.55
CA LEU A 96 -0.43 -2.99 -2.19
C LEU A 96 -1.49 -3.24 -1.12
N VAL A 97 -2.46 -2.36 -1.01
CA VAL A 97 -3.65 -2.54 -0.16
C VAL A 97 -4.82 -2.91 -1.06
N VAL A 98 -5.40 -4.09 -0.84
CA VAL A 98 -6.50 -4.63 -1.64
C VAL A 98 -7.65 -5.04 -0.75
N GLU A 99 -8.88 -4.88 -1.25
CA GLU A 99 -10.07 -5.37 -0.52
C GLU A 99 -10.01 -6.89 -0.34
N ARG A 100 -9.63 -7.62 -1.40
CA ARG A 100 -9.45 -9.08 -1.38
C ARG A 100 -8.00 -9.44 -1.64
N ASN A 101 -7.53 -10.50 -1.01
CA ASN A 101 -6.19 -11.03 -1.23
C ASN A 101 -5.80 -11.12 -2.72
N LEU A 102 -4.65 -10.54 -3.05
CA LEU A 102 -3.99 -10.64 -4.35
C LEU A 102 -2.52 -10.99 -4.12
N ASP A 103 -2.07 -12.11 -4.69
CA ASP A 103 -0.66 -12.47 -4.62
C ASP A 103 0.15 -11.65 -5.62
N ILE A 104 1.27 -11.12 -5.15
CA ILE A 104 2.27 -10.40 -5.95
C ILE A 104 3.65 -10.95 -5.61
N PRO A 105 4.65 -10.79 -6.49
CA PRO A 105 6.04 -11.11 -6.15
C PRO A 105 6.48 -10.38 -4.88
N LYS A 106 7.27 -11.03 -4.02
CA LYS A 106 7.82 -10.42 -2.80
C LYS A 106 8.84 -9.31 -3.10
N GLU A 107 9.33 -9.26 -4.32
CA GLU A 107 10.29 -8.28 -4.80
C GLU A 107 10.01 -7.96 -6.28
N ILE A 108 10.04 -6.68 -6.64
CA ILE A 108 9.95 -6.20 -8.03
C ILE A 108 11.03 -5.14 -8.22
N ASN A 109 11.83 -5.25 -9.28
CA ASN A 109 12.97 -4.35 -9.56
C ASN A 109 13.94 -4.19 -8.37
N GLY A 110 14.21 -5.25 -7.62
CA GLY A 110 15.10 -5.20 -6.45
C GLY A 110 14.48 -4.58 -5.20
N LYS A 111 13.18 -4.28 -5.20
CA LYS A 111 12.48 -3.58 -4.11
C LYS A 111 11.43 -4.48 -3.46
N PRO A 112 11.41 -4.58 -2.12
CA PRO A 112 10.41 -5.34 -1.40
C PRO A 112 8.99 -4.91 -1.75
N CYS A 113 8.12 -5.88 -1.92
CA CYS A 113 6.71 -5.71 -2.26
C CYS A 113 5.86 -6.52 -1.27
N TYR A 114 4.85 -5.87 -0.69
CA TYR A 114 3.90 -6.48 0.22
C TYR A 114 2.48 -6.33 -0.32
N SER A 115 1.63 -7.32 -0.10
CA SER A 115 0.21 -7.26 -0.43
C SER A 115 -0.62 -7.48 0.83
N PHE A 116 -1.58 -6.60 1.04
CA PHE A 116 -2.37 -6.51 2.26
C PHE A 116 -3.86 -6.57 1.91
N GLY A 117 -4.52 -7.69 2.27
CA GLY A 117 -5.95 -7.91 2.05
C GLY A 117 -6.79 -7.46 3.23
N LEU A 118 -7.68 -6.48 3.04
CA LEU A 118 -8.53 -5.92 4.11
C LEU A 118 -9.63 -6.90 4.57
N ASN A 119 -10.09 -7.80 3.70
CA ASN A 119 -11.07 -8.83 4.06
C ASN A 119 -10.53 -9.91 5.01
N LYS A 120 -9.21 -10.06 5.16
CA LYS A 120 -8.60 -10.98 6.14
C LYS A 120 -8.62 -10.43 7.57
N LEU A 121 -8.96 -9.17 7.76
CA LEU A 121 -8.99 -8.51 9.08
C LEU A 121 -10.31 -8.71 9.83
N TRP A 122 -11.23 -9.49 9.27
CA TRP A 122 -12.49 -9.88 9.90
C TRP A 122 -12.46 -11.36 10.26
N GLY A 123 -12.06 -11.65 11.50
CA GLY A 123 -12.47 -12.86 12.24
C GLY A 123 -12.00 -14.24 11.74
N ILE A 124 -10.96 -14.75 12.41
CA ILE A 124 -10.63 -16.17 12.66
C ILE A 124 -10.38 -17.04 11.41
N ALA A 125 -9.11 -17.24 11.08
CA ALA A 125 -8.71 -18.53 10.51
C ALA A 125 -8.72 -19.55 11.66
N LEU A 126 -9.74 -20.41 11.69
CA LEU A 126 -9.74 -21.70 12.36
C LEU A 126 -9.54 -22.77 11.29
#